data_AF-A0A520AI58-F1
#
_entry.id   AF-A0A520AI58-F1
#
_cell.length_a   1.000
_cell.length_b   1.000
_cell.length_c   1.000
_cell.angle_alpha   90.00
_cell.angle_beta   90.00
_cell.angle_gamma   90.00
#
_symmetry.space_group_name_H-M   'P 1'
#
loop_
_entity.id
_entity.type
_entity.pdbx_description
1 polymer ?
#
loop_
_entity_poly.entity_id
_entity_poly.type
_entity_poly.pdbx_seq_one_letter_code
_entity_poly.pdbx_strand_id
1 'polypeptide(L)'
;MITSITTIEDVQTLIKQLLSEGLNFHPDTPFEDYINRETGQPTYTKLEANTKETMLNQCFEMCNKLHYDIYDIATEIFTTRGHLTSF
;
A
#
# COMPACT_ATOMS: atom_id res chain seq x y z
N MET A 1 -3.46 -13.49 -2.49
CA MET A 1 -3.91 -12.45 -1.54
C MET A 1 -3.16 -12.63 -0.26
N ILE A 2 -2.45 -11.61 0.18
CA ILE A 2 -1.89 -11.59 1.53
C ILE A 2 -2.99 -11.17 2.50
N THR A 3 -3.11 -11.84 3.63
CA THR A 3 -4.19 -11.59 4.62
C THR A 3 -3.65 -11.19 5.99
N SER A 4 -2.31 -11.20 6.16
CA SER A 4 -1.62 -10.82 7.38
C SER A 4 -0.20 -10.39 7.04
N ILE A 5 0.34 -9.39 7.73
CA ILE A 5 1.71 -8.91 7.55
C ILE A 5 2.58 -9.46 8.68
N THR A 6 3.55 -10.32 8.34
CA THR A 6 4.44 -10.98 9.31
C THR A 6 5.92 -10.73 9.06
N THR A 7 6.27 -10.20 7.88
CA THR A 7 7.64 -9.95 7.41
C THR A 7 7.74 -8.63 6.65
N ILE A 8 8.96 -8.18 6.31
CA ILE A 8 9.14 -7.00 5.44
C ILE A 8 8.76 -7.32 4.00
N GLU A 9 8.97 -8.56 3.56
CA GLU A 9 8.55 -9.05 2.25
C GLU A 9 7.02 -8.97 2.09
N ASP A 10 6.28 -9.21 3.17
CA ASP A 10 4.82 -9.03 3.22
C ASP A 10 4.43 -7.56 3.04
N VAL A 11 5.13 -6.64 3.71
CA VAL A 11 4.95 -5.18 3.54
C VAL A 11 5.15 -4.78 2.09
N GLN A 12 6.28 -5.21 1.49
CA GLN A 12 6.59 -4.94 0.09
C GLN A 12 5.53 -5.53 -0.84
N THR A 13 5.03 -6.72 -0.53
CA THR A 13 4.00 -7.40 -1.32
C THR A 13 2.68 -6.63 -1.30
N LEU A 14 2.24 -6.14 -0.14
CA LEU A 14 1.04 -5.31 -0.03
C LEU A 14 1.19 -4.01 -0.82
N ILE A 15 2.30 -3.29 -0.67
CA ILE A 15 2.56 -2.05 -1.40
C ILE A 15 2.52 -2.31 -2.91
N LYS A 16 3.19 -3.37 -3.39
CA LYS A 16 3.18 -3.74 -4.82
C LYS A 16 1.77 -4.06 -5.34
N GLN A 17 0.94 -4.69 -4.53
CA GLN A 17 -0.47 -5.00 -4.84
C GLN A 17 -1.30 -3.71 -4.95
N LEU A 18 -1.25 -2.84 -3.94
CA LEU A 18 -1.96 -1.56 -3.94
C LEU A 18 -1.60 -0.72 -5.17
N LEU A 19 -0.32 -0.65 -5.51
CA LEU A 19 0.15 0.04 -6.71
C LEU A 19 -0.30 -0.64 -8.01
N SER A 20 -0.44 -1.98 -8.05
CA SER A 20 -0.95 -2.70 -9.23
C SER A 20 -2.44 -2.48 -9.47
N GLU A 21 -3.18 -2.05 -8.44
CA GLU A 21 -4.58 -1.60 -8.56
C GLU A 21 -4.68 -0.18 -9.19
N GLY A 22 -3.55 0.45 -9.56
CA GLY A 22 -3.50 1.79 -10.12
C GLY A 22 -3.57 2.90 -9.07
N LEU A 23 -3.39 2.57 -7.79
CA LEU A 23 -3.40 3.54 -6.72
C LEU A 23 -2.11 4.33 -6.66
N ASN A 24 -2.25 5.58 -6.21
CA ASN A 24 -1.13 6.32 -5.65
C ASN A 24 -1.10 6.04 -4.14
N PHE A 25 -0.14 5.24 -3.68
CA PHE A 25 -0.06 4.83 -2.28
C PHE A 25 0.26 6.01 -1.37
N HIS A 26 -0.66 6.32 -0.44
CA HIS A 26 -0.56 7.42 0.51
C HIS A 26 -0.88 6.88 1.93
N PRO A 27 0.13 6.38 2.66
CA PRO A 27 -0.09 5.59 3.88
C PRO A 27 -0.64 6.37 5.08
N ASP A 28 -0.65 7.70 5.01
CA ASP A 28 -1.25 8.62 5.99
C ASP A 28 -2.66 9.10 5.59
N THR A 29 -3.16 8.72 4.42
CA THR A 29 -4.57 8.95 4.04
C THR A 29 -5.39 7.68 4.32
N PRO A 30 -6.50 7.77 5.06
CA PRO A 30 -7.40 6.64 5.27
C PRO A 30 -7.90 6.04 3.96
N PHE A 31 -7.94 4.70 3.86
CA PHE A 31 -8.43 4.04 2.63
C PHE A 31 -9.90 4.34 2.29
N GLU A 32 -10.70 4.74 3.27
CA GLU A 32 -12.09 5.15 3.03
C GLU A 32 -12.21 6.48 2.27
N ASP A 33 -11.17 7.31 2.32
CA ASP A 33 -11.10 8.60 1.62
C ASP A 33 -10.54 8.46 0.19
N TYR A 34 -10.15 7.25 -0.22
CA TYR A 34 -9.63 7.00 -1.55
C TYR A 34 -10.78 7.07 -2.57
N ILE A 35 -10.63 7.96 -3.55
CA ILE A 35 -11.60 8.14 -4.64
C ILE A 35 -11.01 7.65 -5.95
N ASN A 36 -11.78 6.79 -6.65
CA ASN A 36 -11.47 6.40 -8.01
C ASN A 36 -11.69 7.62 -8.93
N ARG A 37 -10.62 8.06 -9.60
CA ARG A 37 -10.65 9.29 -10.43
C ARG A 37 -11.49 9.15 -11.70
N GLU A 38 -11.70 7.93 -12.20
CA GLU A 38 -12.48 7.69 -13.41
C GLU A 38 -13.99 7.70 -13.11
N THR A 39 -14.40 7.11 -11.99
CA THR A 39 -15.83 6.97 -11.63
C THR A 39 -16.32 8.03 -10.66
N GLY A 40 -15.41 8.69 -9.94
CA GLY A 40 -15.71 9.61 -8.84
C GLY A 40 -16.30 8.93 -7.61
N GLN A 41 -16.31 7.59 -7.56
CA GLN A 41 -16.81 6.80 -6.43
C GLN A 41 -15.67 6.40 -5.50
N PRO A 42 -15.98 6.00 -4.24
CA PRO A 42 -14.99 5.37 -3.37
C PRO A 42 -14.27 4.23 -4.08
N THR A 43 -12.94 4.20 -3.98
CA THR A 43 -12.10 3.14 -4.53
C THR A 43 -12.47 1.79 -3.92
N TYR A 44 -12.84 1.79 -2.64
CA TYR A 44 -13.17 0.60 -1.87
C TYR A 44 -14.54 0.72 -1.21
N THR A 45 -15.20 -0.42 -1.06
CA THR A 45 -16.29 -0.52 -0.10
C THR A 45 -15.78 -0.29 1.32
N LYS A 46 -16.67 0.07 2.25
CA LYS A 46 -16.31 0.27 3.66
C LYS A 46 -15.62 -0.97 4.28
N LEU A 47 -16.03 -2.18 3.89
CA LEU A 47 -15.41 -3.41 4.39
C LEU A 47 -13.99 -3.59 3.84
N GLU A 48 -13.79 -3.33 2.55
CA GLU A 48 -12.47 -3.41 1.92
C GLU A 48 -11.51 -2.36 2.46
N ALA A 49 -11.98 -1.12 2.67
CA ALA A 49 -11.20 -0.05 3.27
C ALA A 49 -10.72 -0.44 4.68
N ASN A 50 -11.62 -0.94 5.54
CA ASN A 50 -11.25 -1.43 6.88
C ASN A 50 -10.25 -2.60 6.85
N THR A 51 -10.38 -3.49 5.87
CA THR A 51 -9.45 -4.61 5.68
C THR A 51 -8.06 -4.09 5.33
N LYS A 52 -7.97 -3.15 4.38
CA LYS A 52 -6.71 -2.53 3.98
C LYS A 52 -6.08 -1.69 5.08
N GLU A 53 -6.89 -0.98 5.84
CA GLU A 53 -6.47 -0.22 7.02
C GLU A 53 -5.84 -1.13 8.07
N THR A 54 -6.47 -2.27 8.36
CA THR A 54 -5.91 -3.28 9.29
C THR A 54 -4.54 -3.78 8.81
N MET A 55 -4.41 -4.09 7.52
CA MET A 55 -3.15 -4.56 6.95
C MET A 55 -2.07 -3.48 6.95
N LEU A 56 -2.42 -2.23 6.65
CA LEU A 56 -1.49 -1.11 6.68
C LEU A 56 -0.99 -0.82 8.10
N ASN A 57 -1.86 -0.93 9.10
CA ASN A 57 -1.46 -0.84 10.51
C ASN A 57 -0.45 -1.94 10.87
N GLN A 58 -0.65 -3.18 10.41
CA GLN A 58 0.34 -4.24 10.59
C GLN A 58 1.67 -3.95 9.85
N CYS A 59 1.62 -3.29 8.68
CA CYS A 59 2.83 -2.82 8.01
C CYS A 59 3.60 -1.81 8.88
N PHE A 60 2.92 -0.81 9.46
CA PHE A 60 3.55 0.15 10.35
C PHE A 60 4.16 -0.53 11.59
N GLU A 61 3.44 -1.45 12.22
CA GLU A 61 3.95 -2.23 13.35
C GLU A 61 5.22 -3.02 12.98
N MET A 62 5.22 -3.69 11.83
CA MET A 62 6.36 -4.47 11.35
C MET A 62 7.56 -3.59 11.01
N CYS A 63 7.33 -2.48 10.32
CA CYS A 63 8.37 -1.51 9.96
C CYS A 63 9.00 -0.90 11.22
N ASN A 64 8.17 -0.47 12.19
CA ASN A 64 8.63 0.05 13.47
C ASN A 64 9.47 -0.98 14.24
N LYS A 65 9.02 -2.23 14.30
CA LYS A 65 9.73 -3.32 15.00
C LYS A 65 11.12 -3.58 14.43
N LEU A 66 11.28 -3.45 13.11
CA LEU A 66 12.50 -3.78 12.39
C LEU A 66 13.30 -2.54 11.97
N HIS A 67 12.89 -1.35 12.42
CA HIS A 67 13.51 -0.06 12.11
C HIS A 67 13.56 0.26 10.60
N TYR A 68 12.52 -0.12 9.86
CA TYR A 68 12.31 0.31 8.48
C TYR A 68 11.38 1.52 8.43
N ASP A 69 11.57 2.37 7.42
CA ASP A 69 10.61 3.41 7.05
C ASP A 69 9.74 2.91 5.89
N ILE A 70 8.41 2.94 6.07
CA ILE A 70 7.46 2.49 5.05
C ILE A 70 7.50 3.38 3.79
N TYR A 71 7.83 4.67 3.93
CA TYR A 71 7.98 5.59 2.81
C TYR A 71 9.23 5.28 1.99
N ASP A 72 10.33 4.88 2.66
CA ASP A 72 11.54 4.44 1.97
C ASP A 72 11.28 3.16 1.18
N ILE A 73 10.61 2.17 1.79
CA ILE A 73 10.21 0.93 1.10
C ILE A 73 9.33 1.24 -0.11
N ALA A 74 8.31 2.10 0.06
CA ALA A 74 7.44 2.48 -1.04
C ALA A 74 8.22 3.18 -2.16
N THR A 75 9.10 4.13 -1.80
CA THR A 75 9.93 4.88 -2.75
C THR A 75 10.88 3.96 -3.52
N GLU A 76 11.50 2.99 -2.87
CA GLU A 76 12.34 1.97 -3.52
C GLU A 76 11.53 1.15 -4.53
N ILE A 77 10.32 0.73 -4.16
CA ILE A 77 9.43 -0.01 -5.07
C ILE A 77 9.03 0.85 -6.27
N PHE A 78 8.69 2.13 -6.07
CA PHE A 78 8.34 3.06 -7.13
C PHE A 78 9.51 3.30 -8.10
N THR A 79 10.70 3.57 -7.56
CA THR A 79 11.90 3.86 -8.36
C THR A 79 12.40 2.63 -9.12
N THR A 80 12.37 1.45 -8.49
CA THR A 80 12.69 0.18 -9.15
C THR A 80 11.70 -0.14 -10.27
N ARG A 81 10.40 0.18 -10.10
CA ARG A 81 9.41 0.08 -11.19
C ARG A 81 9.69 1.09 -12.32
N GLY A 82 10.04 2.33 -11.99
CA GLY A 82 10.34 3.37 -12.98
C GLY A 82 11.51 3.01 -13.91
N HIS A 83 12.50 2.27 -13.41
CA HIS A 83 13.57 1.73 -14.24
C HIS A 83 13.15 0.61 -15.19
N LEU A 84 12.04 -0.10 -14.91
CA LEU A 84 11.49 -1.14 -15.78
C LEU A 84 10.45 -0.62 -16.78
N THR A 85 9.95 0.61 -16.62
CA THR A 85 8.91 1.21 -17.48
C THR A 85 9.37 2.47 -18.20
N SER A 86 10.68 2.69 -18.33
CA SER A 86 11.22 3.71 -19.24
C SER A 86 10.95 3.27 -20.69
N PHE A 87 9.80 3.70 -21.24
CA PHE A 87 9.47 3.65 -22.67
C PHE A 87 9.97 4.92 -23.37
#